data_AF-A0A956WPG6-F1
#
_entry.id   AF-A0A956WPG6-F1
#
_cell.length_a   1.000
_cell.length_b   1.000
_cell.length_c   1.000
_cell.angle_alpha   90.00
_cell.angle_beta   90.00
_cell.angle_gamma   90.00
#
_symmetry.space_group_name_H-M   'P 1'
#
loop_
_entity.id
_entity.type
_entity.pdbx_description
1 polymer ?
#
loop_
_entity_poly.entity_id
_entity_poly.type
_entity_poly.pdbx_seq_one_letter_code
_entity_poly.pdbx_strand_id
1 'polypeptide(L)'
;MNPYSRFLGQKSNNQQFLAFVEQWDKLERLIIDVYRGKMTAAAATAGYEQVWPWLKAQYPRWEATLQPYWQLTKAAGQTTNTDPFRLLLAIDSPAHIPGDWRAMQHLPAAREAINRYLVDSGDKTKV
;
A
#
# COMPACT_ATOMS: atom_id res chain seq x y z
N MET A 1 10.69 -1.18 -5.42
CA MET A 1 10.51 -0.68 -4.04
C MET A 1 10.90 0.80 -3.98
N ASN A 2 10.10 1.65 -3.35
CA ASN A 2 10.34 3.07 -3.09
C ASN A 2 11.63 3.23 -2.26
N PRO A 3 12.47 4.27 -2.51
CA PRO A 3 13.68 4.55 -1.74
C PRO A 3 13.51 4.55 -0.21
N TYR A 4 12.39 5.06 0.30
CA TYR A 4 12.13 5.11 1.74
C TYR A 4 11.81 3.72 2.32
N SER A 5 10.95 2.96 1.65
CA SER A 5 10.69 1.55 1.98
C SER A 5 11.98 0.73 1.93
N ARG A 6 12.86 1.00 0.95
CA ARG A 6 14.17 0.35 0.83
C ARG A 6 15.09 0.65 1.99
N PHE A 7 15.15 1.90 2.43
CA PHE A 7 15.93 2.28 3.60
C PHE A 7 15.42 1.59 4.87
N LEU A 8 14.11 1.60 5.10
CA LEU A 8 13.51 0.96 6.28
C LEU A 8 13.64 -0.57 6.24
N GLY A 9 13.52 -1.16 5.05
CA GLY A 9 13.64 -2.60 4.85
C GLY A 9 15.03 -3.17 5.11
N GLN A 10 16.10 -2.35 5.07
CA GLN A 10 17.46 -2.80 5.42
C GLN A 10 17.58 -3.30 6.86
N LYS A 11 16.66 -2.88 7.74
CA LYS A 11 16.63 -3.28 9.15
C LYS A 11 15.62 -4.41 9.43
N SER A 12 14.80 -4.80 8.45
CA SER A 12 13.76 -5.80 8.64
C SER A 12 14.22 -7.17 8.12
N ASN A 13 14.17 -8.19 8.98
CA ASN A 13 14.48 -9.57 8.59
C ASN A 13 13.28 -10.32 7.98
N ASN A 14 12.10 -9.68 7.88
CA ASN A 14 10.89 -10.34 7.38
C ASN A 14 10.80 -10.23 5.85
N GLN A 15 11.47 -11.15 5.14
CA GLN A 15 11.50 -11.15 3.67
C GLN A 15 10.11 -11.25 3.01
N GLN A 16 9.17 -11.94 3.65
CA GLN A 16 7.81 -12.08 3.13
C GLN A 16 7.05 -10.74 3.20
N PHE A 17 7.26 -9.96 4.26
CA PHE A 17 6.70 -8.62 4.34
C PHE A 17 7.40 -7.66 3.35
N LEU A 18 8.71 -7.77 3.17
CA LEU A 18 9.41 -6.97 2.16
C LEU A 18 8.90 -7.24 0.74
N ALA A 19 8.61 -8.49 0.39
CA ALA A 19 7.97 -8.84 -0.87
C ALA A 19 6.58 -8.21 -0.99
N PHE A 20 5.81 -8.18 0.10
CA PHE A 20 4.51 -7.48 0.14
C PHE A 20 4.67 -5.98 -0.13
N VAL A 21 5.62 -5.32 0.54
CA VAL A 21 5.91 -3.89 0.35
C VAL A 21 6.35 -3.60 -1.09
N GLU A 22 7.17 -4.46 -1.70
CA GLU A 22 7.58 -4.27 -3.08
C GLU A 22 6.39 -4.29 -4.05
N GLN A 23 5.48 -5.25 -3.90
CA GLN A 23 4.28 -5.33 -4.74
C GLN A 23 3.34 -4.16 -4.47
N TRP A 24 3.21 -3.75 -3.20
CA TRP A 24 2.44 -2.57 -2.82
C TRP A 24 2.99 -1.29 -3.48
N ASP A 25 4.31 -1.11 -3.51
CA ASP A 25 4.94 0.05 -4.16
C ASP A 25 4.66 0.10 -5.67
N LYS A 26 4.61 -1.07 -6.33
CA LYS A 26 4.24 -1.17 -7.75
C LYS A 26 2.78 -0.76 -7.97
N LEU A 27 1.87 -1.25 -7.13
CA LEU A 27 0.45 -0.89 -7.17
C LEU A 27 0.25 0.61 -6.93
N GLU A 28 0.83 1.15 -5.85
CA GLU A 28 0.74 2.58 -5.51
C GLU A 28 1.22 3.45 -6.67
N ARG A 29 2.31 3.07 -7.34
CA ARG A 29 2.83 3.80 -8.49
C ARG A 29 1.86 3.80 -9.67
N LEU A 30 1.29 2.63 -10.02
CA LEU A 30 0.28 2.51 -11.08
C LEU A 30 -0.93 3.39 -10.77
N ILE A 31 -1.41 3.34 -9.53
CA ILE A 31 -2.55 4.15 -9.08
C ILE A 31 -2.24 5.64 -9.22
N ILE A 32 -1.09 6.09 -8.73
CA ILE A 32 -0.69 7.51 -8.80
C ILE A 32 -0.53 7.97 -10.26
N ASP A 33 0.06 7.15 -11.12
CA ASP A 33 0.28 7.54 -12.53
C ASP A 33 -1.03 7.62 -13.30
N VAL A 34 -1.98 6.70 -13.07
CA VAL A 34 -3.34 6.79 -13.65
C VAL A 34 -4.09 8.00 -13.10
N TYR A 35 -4.11 8.15 -11.77
CA TYR A 35 -4.82 9.24 -11.10
C TYR A 35 -4.32 10.63 -11.53
N ARG A 36 -3.01 10.79 -11.74
CA ARG A 36 -2.40 12.05 -12.18
C ARG A 36 -2.43 12.24 -13.71
N GLY A 37 -3.08 11.35 -14.46
CA GLY A 37 -3.13 11.40 -15.92
C GLY A 37 -1.78 11.20 -16.61
N LYS A 38 -0.79 10.63 -15.92
CA LYS A 38 0.53 10.30 -16.47
C LYS A 38 0.54 8.95 -17.20
N MET A 39 -0.49 8.14 -16.96
CA MET A 39 -0.71 6.85 -17.59
C MET A 39 -2.21 6.70 -17.86
N THR A 40 -2.58 6.10 -18.98
CA THR A 40 -3.99 5.77 -19.24
C THR A 40 -4.37 4.51 -18.46
N ALA A 41 -5.66 4.36 -18.12
CA ALA A 41 -6.15 3.13 -17.49
C ALA A 41 -5.79 1.87 -18.32
N ALA A 42 -5.89 1.97 -19.65
CA ALA A 42 -5.53 0.89 -20.57
C ALA A 42 -4.04 0.51 -20.51
N ALA A 43 -3.14 1.50 -20.38
CA ALA A 43 -1.71 1.25 -20.23
C ALA A 43 -1.36 0.65 -18.86
N ALA A 44 -2.17 0.91 -17.83
CA ALA A 44 -1.98 0.38 -16.49
C ALA A 44 -2.49 -1.06 -16.31
N THR A 45 -3.40 -1.54 -17.16
CA THR A 45 -4.07 -2.85 -17.04
C THR A 45 -3.09 -4.00 -16.83
N ALA A 46 -2.09 -4.15 -17.70
CA ALA A 46 -1.14 -5.26 -17.60
C ALA A 46 -0.35 -5.25 -16.28
N GLY A 47 0.03 -4.06 -15.79
CA GLY A 47 0.70 -3.92 -14.49
C GLY A 47 -0.24 -4.26 -13.33
N TYR A 48 -1.50 -3.84 -13.42
CA TYR A 48 -2.51 -4.12 -12.41
C TYR A 48 -2.80 -5.62 -12.29
N GLU A 49 -3.01 -6.30 -13.42
CA GLU A 49 -3.26 -7.74 -13.48
C GLU A 49 -2.11 -8.58 -12.89
N GLN A 50 -0.87 -8.07 -12.96
CA GLN A 50 0.29 -8.74 -12.36
C GLN A 50 0.34 -8.62 -10.84
N VAL A 51 0.05 -7.44 -10.29
CA VAL A 51 0.29 -7.14 -8.86
C VAL A 51 -0.95 -7.33 -8.00
N TRP A 52 -2.12 -7.02 -8.56
CA TRP A 52 -3.36 -6.93 -7.82
C TRP A 52 -3.87 -8.26 -7.25
N PRO A 53 -3.97 -9.36 -8.04
CA PRO A 53 -4.46 -10.64 -7.52
C PRO A 53 -3.56 -11.16 -6.39
N TRP A 54 -2.24 -10.97 -6.54
CA TRP A 54 -1.26 -11.38 -5.53
C TRP A 54 -1.44 -10.57 -4.23
N LEU A 55 -1.56 -9.24 -4.32
CA LEU A 55 -1.77 -8.39 -3.14
C LEU A 55 -3.08 -8.73 -2.43
N LYS A 56 -4.16 -8.96 -3.17
CA LYS A 56 -5.47 -9.34 -2.60
C LYS A 56 -5.40 -10.69 -1.87
N ALA A 57 -4.64 -11.65 -2.41
CA ALA A 57 -4.42 -12.94 -1.77
C ALA A 57 -3.50 -12.86 -0.54
N GLN A 58 -2.48 -11.98 -0.56
CA GLN A 58 -1.52 -11.87 0.54
C GLN A 58 -1.98 -10.95 1.67
N TYR A 59 -2.81 -9.95 1.39
CA TYR A 59 -3.20 -8.95 2.39
C TYR A 59 -3.83 -9.52 3.66
N PRO A 60 -4.74 -10.52 3.63
CA PRO A 60 -5.33 -11.09 4.85
C PRO A 60 -4.30 -11.58 5.87
N ARG A 61 -3.11 -11.98 5.43
CA ARG A 61 -2.00 -12.39 6.30
C ARG A 61 -1.40 -11.23 7.09
N TRP A 62 -1.40 -10.03 6.52
CA TRP A 62 -0.77 -8.84 7.07
C TRP A 62 -1.76 -7.88 7.71
N GLU A 63 -3.06 -8.08 7.50
CA GLU A 63 -4.12 -7.22 8.00
C GLU A 63 -4.01 -6.96 9.50
N ALA A 64 -4.00 -8.03 10.32
CA ALA A 64 -3.91 -7.91 11.78
C ALA A 64 -2.59 -7.24 12.23
N THR A 65 -1.50 -7.49 11.50
CA THR A 65 -0.19 -6.87 11.75
C THR A 65 -0.21 -5.38 11.44
N LEU A 66 -0.85 -4.97 10.34
CA LEU A 66 -0.90 -3.57 9.90
C LEU A 66 -1.98 -2.75 10.61
N GLN A 67 -3.00 -3.40 11.16
CA GLN A 67 -4.12 -2.80 11.89
C GLN A 67 -3.72 -1.72 12.90
N PRO A 68 -2.87 -2.01 13.90
CA PRO A 68 -2.51 -1.01 14.89
C PRO A 68 -1.81 0.20 14.29
N TYR A 69 -1.14 0.05 13.14
CA TYR A 69 -0.42 1.14 12.50
C TYR A 69 -1.32 2.01 11.64
N TRP A 70 -2.24 1.43 10.86
CA TRP A 70 -3.14 2.24 10.05
C TRP A 70 -4.20 2.97 10.87
N GLN A 71 -4.62 2.45 12.04
CA GLN A 71 -5.53 3.15 12.95
C GLN A 71 -4.94 4.47 13.52
N LEU A 72 -3.61 4.61 13.50
CA LEU A 72 -2.92 5.83 13.93
C LEU A 72 -2.76 6.87 12.81
N THR A 73 -3.14 6.52 11.58
CA THR A 73 -2.98 7.39 10.42
C THR A 73 -4.20 8.29 10.23
N LYS A 74 -4.05 9.29 9.36
CA LYS A 74 -5.14 10.14 8.93
C LYS A 74 -5.34 10.03 7.42
N ALA A 75 -6.58 9.95 7.00
CA ALA A 75 -7.02 10.08 5.61
C ALA A 75 -8.03 11.23 5.53
N ALA A 76 -7.89 12.11 4.52
CA ALA A 76 -8.74 13.29 4.38
C ALA A 76 -8.85 14.19 5.64
N GLY A 77 -7.79 14.23 6.47
CA GLY A 77 -7.78 15.01 7.72
C GLY A 77 -8.46 14.33 8.92
N GLN A 78 -9.08 13.17 8.73
CA GLN A 78 -9.74 12.39 9.78
C GLN A 78 -8.91 11.16 10.15
N THR A 79 -9.02 10.69 11.39
CA THR A 79 -8.44 9.42 11.81
C THR A 79 -8.98 8.28 10.96
N THR A 80 -8.10 7.42 10.46
CA THR A 80 -8.44 6.33 9.56
C THR A 80 -9.22 5.25 10.32
N ASN A 81 -10.55 5.28 10.24
CA ASN A 81 -11.44 4.26 10.79
C ASN A 81 -11.78 3.14 9.79
N THR A 82 -11.40 3.32 8.52
CA THR A 82 -11.55 2.33 7.46
C THR A 82 -10.18 1.79 7.10
N ASP A 83 -10.05 0.48 7.00
CA ASP A 83 -8.83 -0.17 6.52
C ASP A 83 -8.46 0.38 5.11
N PRO A 84 -7.36 1.15 5.01
CA PRO A 84 -6.99 1.80 3.76
C PRO A 84 -6.52 0.78 2.72
N PHE A 85 -5.99 -0.37 3.14
CA PHE A 85 -5.55 -1.43 2.23
C PHE A 85 -6.73 -2.14 1.61
N ARG A 86 -7.73 -2.55 2.40
CA ARG A 86 -8.97 -3.15 1.86
C ARG A 86 -9.70 -2.20 0.92
N LEU A 87 -9.77 -0.91 1.27
CA LEU A 87 -10.39 0.11 0.42
C LEU A 87 -9.66 0.20 -0.93
N LEU A 88 -8.33 0.30 -0.89
CA LEU A 88 -7.51 0.37 -2.09
C LEU A 88 -7.46 -0.92 -2.88
N LEU A 89 -7.62 -2.09 -2.24
CA LEU A 89 -7.68 -3.43 -2.84
C LEU A 89 -9.10 -3.83 -3.32
N ALA A 90 -10.07 -2.92 -3.18
CA ALA A 90 -11.42 -3.08 -3.73
C ALA A 90 -11.55 -2.53 -5.16
N ILE A 91 -10.61 -1.68 -5.60
CA ILE A 91 -10.55 -1.10 -6.96
C ILE A 91 -10.10 -2.17 -7.97
N ASP A 92 -11.01 -3.04 -8.39
CA ASP A 92 -10.72 -4.20 -9.25
C ASP A 92 -10.17 -3.89 -10.66
N SER A 93 -10.17 -2.63 -11.09
CA SER A 93 -9.67 -2.21 -12.40
C SER A 93 -9.06 -0.81 -12.39
N PRO A 94 -7.98 -0.55 -13.15
CA PRO A 94 -7.45 0.80 -13.33
C PRO A 94 -8.47 1.82 -13.86
N ALA A 95 -9.50 1.36 -14.58
CA ALA A 95 -10.57 2.21 -15.09
C ALA A 95 -11.40 2.87 -13.98
N HIS A 96 -11.44 2.28 -12.79
CA HIS A 96 -12.19 2.81 -11.64
C HIS A 96 -11.41 3.86 -10.84
N ILE A 97 -10.10 4.00 -11.08
CA ILE A 97 -9.23 4.92 -10.33
C ILE A 97 -9.67 6.39 -10.44
N PRO A 98 -9.98 6.96 -11.63
CA PRO A 98 -10.37 8.37 -11.74
C PRO A 98 -11.69 8.70 -11.02
N GLY A 99 -12.58 7.71 -10.85
CA GLY A 99 -13.87 7.88 -10.20
C GLY A 99 -13.84 7.69 -8.67
N ASP A 100 -12.78 7.09 -8.13
CA ASP A 100 -12.70 6.73 -6.71
C ASP A 100 -11.77 7.66 -5.91
N TRP A 101 -12.10 8.96 -5.94
CA TRP A 101 -11.39 9.99 -5.17
C TRP A 101 -11.27 9.64 -3.68
N ARG A 102 -12.30 8.99 -3.11
CA ARG A 102 -12.30 8.58 -1.71
C ARG A 102 -11.20 7.57 -1.44
N ALA A 103 -11.05 6.52 -2.26
CA ALA A 103 -9.96 5.58 -2.09
C ALA A 103 -8.58 6.25 -2.24
N MET A 104 -8.43 7.21 -3.15
CA MET A 104 -7.16 7.93 -3.34
C MET A 104 -6.70 8.70 -2.10
N GLN A 105 -7.64 9.23 -1.30
CA GLN A 105 -7.33 9.90 -0.04
C GLN A 105 -6.70 8.97 1.01
N HIS A 106 -6.82 7.65 0.84
CA HIS A 106 -6.29 6.64 1.75
C HIS A 106 -4.92 6.08 1.31
N LEU A 107 -4.41 6.42 0.13
CA LEU A 107 -3.05 6.05 -0.30
C LEU A 107 -1.98 6.49 0.71
N PRO A 108 -1.96 7.75 1.20
CA PRO A 108 -0.97 8.16 2.18
C PRO A 108 -1.09 7.41 3.51
N ALA A 109 -2.32 7.08 3.93
CA ALA A 109 -2.58 6.32 5.16
C ALA A 109 -2.02 4.90 5.09
N ALA A 110 -2.23 4.19 3.97
CA ALA A 110 -1.65 2.86 3.77
C ALA A 110 -0.10 2.90 3.76
N ARG A 111 0.48 3.89 3.08
CA ARG A 111 1.94 4.11 3.06
C ARG A 111 2.51 4.37 4.44
N GLU A 112 1.89 5.27 5.20
CA GLU A 112 2.29 5.62 6.55
C GLU A 112 2.25 4.39 7.47
N ALA A 113 1.22 3.55 7.36
CA ALA A 113 1.10 2.32 8.13
C ALA A 113 2.23 1.32 7.86
N ILE A 114 2.58 1.08 6.58
CA ILE A 114 3.73 0.25 6.19
C ILE A 114 5.01 0.78 6.82
N ASN A 115 5.25 2.09 6.69
CA ASN A 115 6.47 2.72 7.18
C ASN A 115 6.61 2.57 8.70
N ARG A 116 5.54 2.83 9.45
CA ARG A 116 5.52 2.68 10.91
C ARG A 116 5.81 1.25 11.34
N TYR A 117 5.21 0.27 10.67
CA TYR A 117 5.50 -1.14 10.95
C TYR A 117 6.97 -1.49 10.65
N LEU A 118 7.53 -1.04 9.52
CA LEU A 118 8.93 -1.30 9.18
C LEU A 118 9.91 -0.69 10.21
N VAL A 119 9.61 0.49 10.73
CA VAL A 119 10.39 1.13 11.80
C VAL A 119 10.35 0.28 13.08
N ASP A 120 9.15 -0.03 13.56
CA ASP A 120 8.96 -0.81 14.80
C ASP A 120 9.56 -2.23 14.71
N SER A 121 9.40 -2.88 13.55
CA SER A 121 9.99 -4.20 13.28
C SER A 121 11.52 -4.15 13.24
N GLY A 122 12.09 -3.09 12.67
CA GLY A 122 13.54 -2.89 12.60
C GLY A 122 14.17 -2.60 13.96
N ASP A 123 13.45 -1.92 14.85
CA ASP A 123 13.91 -1.62 16.21
C ASP A 123 13.82 -2.84 17.14
N LYS A 124 12.80 -3.69 16.97
CA LYS A 124 12.65 -4.96 17.73
C LYS A 124 13.73 -6.01 17.46
N THR A 125 14.55 -5.82 16.42
CA THR A 125 15.65 -6.74 16.06
C THR A 125 16.99 -6.34 16.71
N LYS A 126 17.02 -5.24 17.48
CA LYS A 126 18.23 -4.72 18.16
C LYS A 126 18.37 -5.12 19.64
N VAL A 127 17.54 -6.03 20.13
CA VAL A 127 17.56 -6.51 21.53
C VAL A 127 18.15 -7.91 21.60
#